data_AF-A0A0L6WPR4-F1
#
_entry.id   AF-A0A0L6WPR4-F1
#
_cell.length_a   1.000
_cell.length_b   1.000
_cell.length_c   1.000
_cell.angle_alpha   90.00
_cell.angle_beta   90.00
_cell.angle_gamma   90.00
#
_symmetry.space_group_name_H-M   'P 1'
#
loop_
_entity.id
_entity.type
_entity.pdbx_description
1 polymer ?
#
loop_
_entity_poly.entity_id
_entity_poly.type
_entity_poly.pdbx_seq_one_letter_code
_entity_poly.pdbx_strand_id
1 'polypeptide(L)'
;MKCTTFIPIIALSYFPLVFGAEYLVGVGKDETTGKKGLGFDPSVIQPAVGDTIVWEFRSGQHSVVESTFDNPCVGKIGGINTGVQTVSDSLAVDAPGLPKYTVTVNSTDPQWFFDEAGGLCYRGAVLAVNPPTTGQTAAVFVENAKKSPTSTPTSSSSSSPPVNQSTTDAASATKSVPAVATIANAAGHAGHTNGLLLGMLSLLLAMF
;
A
#
# COMPACT_ATOMS: atom_id res chain seq x y z
N MET A 1 26.43 53.50 -55.86
CA MET A 1 26.22 52.04 -55.71
C MET A 1 24.95 51.81 -54.90
N LYS A 2 24.22 50.70 -55.09
CA LYS A 2 23.05 50.35 -54.25
C LYS A 2 23.47 49.25 -53.26
N CYS A 3 23.34 49.50 -51.96
CA CYS A 3 23.60 48.50 -50.93
C CYS A 3 22.29 47.80 -50.56
N THR A 4 22.15 46.53 -50.92
CA THR A 4 20.95 45.73 -50.62
C THR A 4 21.17 44.98 -49.31
N THR A 5 20.63 45.49 -48.21
CA THR A 5 20.73 44.84 -46.90
C THR A 5 19.92 43.54 -46.88
N PHE A 6 20.61 42.40 -46.82
CA PHE A 6 19.96 41.12 -46.56
C PHE A 6 19.54 41.06 -45.08
N ILE A 7 18.24 40.91 -44.83
CA ILE A 7 17.70 40.59 -43.51
C ILE A 7 17.67 39.07 -43.37
N PRO A 8 18.45 38.45 -42.45
CA PRO A 8 18.39 37.01 -42.24
C PRO A 8 17.05 36.64 -41.59
N ILE A 9 16.22 35.91 -42.31
CA ILE A 9 14.99 35.32 -41.75
C ILE A 9 15.40 34.17 -40.83
N ILE A 10 15.48 34.46 -39.52
CA ILE A 10 15.64 33.43 -38.50
C ILE A 10 14.32 32.65 -38.45
N ALA A 11 14.30 31.49 -39.09
CA ALA A 11 13.18 30.56 -39.03
C ALA A 11 13.10 29.99 -37.60
N LEU A 12 12.24 30.60 -36.77
CA LEU A 12 12.03 30.17 -35.39
C LEU A 12 11.29 28.82 -35.41
N SER A 13 12.04 27.72 -35.36
CA SER A 13 11.48 26.37 -35.36
C SER A 13 10.74 26.12 -34.05
N TYR A 14 9.42 26.28 -34.10
CA TYR A 14 8.49 25.82 -33.06
C TYR A 14 8.59 24.30 -32.92
N PHE A 15 9.49 23.84 -32.04
CA PHE A 15 9.39 22.52 -31.45
C PHE A 15 8.20 22.53 -30.49
N PRO A 16 7.11 21.78 -30.76
CA PRO A 16 6.09 21.57 -29.74
C PRO A 16 6.72 20.78 -28.59
N LEU A 17 6.91 21.45 -27.45
CA LEU A 17 7.26 20.77 -26.21
C LEU A 17 6.04 19.96 -25.77
N VAL A 18 6.05 18.66 -26.07
CA VAL A 18 5.08 17.69 -25.55
C VAL A 18 5.39 17.47 -24.08
N PHE A 19 4.83 18.35 -23.24
CA PHE A 19 4.75 18.12 -21.80
C PHE A 19 3.64 17.10 -21.53
N GLY A 20 3.98 15.98 -20.89
CA GLY A 20 2.98 15.12 -20.25
C GLY A 20 2.36 15.82 -19.05
N ALA A 21 1.11 15.50 -18.74
CA ALA A 21 0.41 15.98 -17.55
C ALA A 21 0.86 15.20 -16.29
N GLU A 22 0.81 15.85 -15.13
CA GLU A 22 1.05 15.21 -13.83
C GLU A 22 -0.28 14.88 -13.14
N TYR A 23 -0.50 13.59 -12.85
CA TYR A 23 -1.62 13.07 -12.08
C TYR A 23 -1.16 12.81 -10.63
N LEU A 24 -1.33 13.83 -9.78
CA LEU A 24 -1.08 13.72 -8.34
C LEU A 24 -2.18 12.91 -7.66
N VAL A 25 -1.84 11.77 -7.08
CA VAL A 25 -2.74 10.90 -6.31
C VAL A 25 -2.30 10.88 -4.85
N GLY A 26 -3.17 11.31 -3.95
CA GLY A 26 -2.94 11.20 -2.51
C GLY A 26 -3.25 9.78 -2.00
N VAL A 27 -2.25 9.08 -1.45
CA VAL A 27 -2.41 7.73 -0.89
C VAL A 27 -2.61 7.82 0.63
N GLY A 28 -3.69 7.23 1.16
CA GLY A 28 -4.13 7.44 2.54
C GLY A 28 -5.10 8.61 2.71
N LYS A 29 -5.84 8.94 1.65
CA LYS A 29 -6.80 10.05 1.61
C LYS A 29 -8.21 9.53 1.35
N ASP A 30 -9.20 10.33 1.72
CA ASP A 30 -10.61 10.09 1.45
C ASP A 30 -11.09 11.09 0.40
N GLU A 31 -11.33 10.62 -0.83
CA GLU A 31 -11.74 11.39 -2.01
C GLU A 31 -13.04 12.20 -1.80
N THR A 32 -13.92 11.76 -0.89
CA THR A 32 -15.19 12.46 -0.62
C THR A 32 -15.03 13.64 0.36
N THR A 33 -14.10 13.55 1.31
CA THR A 33 -13.94 14.56 2.38
C THR A 33 -12.63 15.33 2.35
N GLY A 34 -11.67 14.92 1.52
CA GLY A 34 -10.32 15.49 1.45
C GLY A 34 -9.46 15.27 2.70
N LYS A 35 -9.87 14.37 3.61
CA LYS A 35 -9.22 14.12 4.90
C LYS A 35 -8.40 12.84 4.88
N LYS A 36 -7.71 12.52 6.01
CA LYS A 36 -7.11 11.20 6.20
C LYS A 36 -8.16 10.13 5.91
N GLY A 37 -7.81 9.20 5.04
CA GLY A 37 -8.70 8.15 4.57
C GLY A 37 -7.98 6.82 4.45
N LEU A 38 -8.57 5.94 3.66
CA LEU A 38 -8.10 4.56 3.52
C LEU A 38 -7.46 4.30 2.16
N GLY A 39 -7.75 5.14 1.16
CA GLY A 39 -7.47 4.85 -0.25
C GLY A 39 -6.83 6.00 -0.98
N PHE A 40 -7.29 6.22 -2.20
CA PHE A 40 -6.64 7.08 -3.19
C PHE A 40 -7.55 8.28 -3.50
N ASP A 41 -6.96 9.47 -3.58
CA ASP A 41 -7.62 10.72 -3.95
C ASP A 41 -6.85 11.38 -5.11
N PRO A 42 -7.35 11.34 -6.35
CA PRO A 42 -8.56 10.62 -6.79
C PRO A 42 -8.39 9.09 -6.83
N SER A 43 -9.51 8.35 -6.79
CA SER A 43 -9.55 6.88 -6.90
C SER A 43 -9.65 6.38 -8.35
N VAL A 44 -9.88 7.29 -9.30
CA VAL A 44 -9.91 7.01 -10.74
C VAL A 44 -9.15 8.09 -11.51
N ILE A 45 -8.23 7.68 -12.39
CA ILE A 45 -7.51 8.59 -13.31
C ILE A 45 -7.49 8.04 -14.74
N GLN A 46 -7.39 8.92 -15.74
CA GLN A 46 -7.21 8.53 -17.15
C GLN A 46 -6.03 9.28 -17.81
N PRO A 47 -4.77 8.91 -17.49
CA PRO A 47 -3.57 9.49 -18.09
C PRO A 47 -3.27 8.91 -19.49
N ALA A 48 -2.72 9.76 -20.36
CA ALA A 48 -2.22 9.39 -21.68
C ALA A 48 -0.77 8.88 -21.63
N VAL A 49 -0.29 8.29 -22.73
CA VAL A 49 1.13 7.90 -22.85
C VAL A 49 2.03 9.14 -22.84
N GLY A 50 3.01 9.15 -21.93
CA GLY A 50 3.91 10.28 -21.69
C GLY A 50 3.57 11.13 -20.46
N ASP A 51 2.37 10.99 -19.91
CA ASP A 51 1.98 11.60 -18.63
C ASP A 51 2.73 10.94 -17.45
N THR A 52 2.73 11.58 -16.29
CA THR A 52 3.25 11.01 -15.04
C THR A 52 2.14 10.79 -14.02
N ILE A 53 2.19 9.66 -13.33
CA ILE A 53 1.41 9.43 -12.10
C ILE A 53 2.37 9.68 -10.93
N VAL A 54 1.93 10.50 -9.97
CA VAL A 54 2.69 10.85 -8.77
C VAL A 54 1.87 10.48 -7.55
N TRP A 55 2.25 9.40 -6.89
CA TRP A 55 1.64 8.97 -5.64
C TRP A 55 2.32 9.70 -4.47
N GLU A 56 1.59 10.57 -3.79
CA GLU A 56 2.05 11.34 -2.62
C GLU A 56 1.44 10.74 -1.35
N PHE A 57 2.28 10.18 -0.49
CA PHE A 57 1.86 9.39 0.66
C PHE A 57 1.46 10.29 1.82
N ARG A 58 0.19 10.21 2.24
CA ARG A 58 -0.37 10.97 3.37
C ARG A 58 0.06 10.37 4.71
N SER A 59 -0.16 11.13 5.78
CA SER A 59 0.04 10.68 7.17
C SER A 59 -0.68 9.37 7.48
N GLY A 60 0.05 8.33 7.90
CA GLY A 60 -0.45 6.98 8.13
C GLY A 60 0.57 5.92 7.70
N GLN A 61 0.07 4.72 7.39
CA GLN A 61 0.84 3.61 6.79
C GLN A 61 0.09 3.16 5.54
N HIS A 62 0.71 3.31 4.37
CA HIS A 62 0.05 3.18 3.07
C HIS A 62 1.01 2.66 2.00
N SER A 63 0.54 1.84 1.05
CA SER A 63 1.32 1.42 -0.12
C SER A 63 0.58 1.63 -1.44
N VAL A 64 1.36 1.57 -2.53
CA VAL A 64 0.85 1.42 -3.90
C VAL A 64 1.34 0.07 -4.40
N VAL A 65 0.44 -0.89 -4.49
CA VAL A 65 0.73 -2.22 -5.04
C VAL A 65 -0.19 -2.49 -6.22
N GLU A 66 0.39 -2.92 -7.34
CA GLU A 66 -0.33 -3.22 -8.56
C GLU A 66 -0.85 -4.67 -8.54
N SER A 67 -2.11 -4.87 -8.94
CA SER A 67 -2.83 -6.13 -8.90
C SER A 67 -3.31 -6.57 -10.29
N THR A 68 -4.20 -7.57 -10.35
CA THR A 68 -5.14 -7.71 -11.49
C THR A 68 -6.54 -7.27 -11.07
N PHE A 69 -7.41 -7.01 -12.04
CA PHE A 69 -8.82 -6.66 -11.81
C PHE A 69 -9.60 -7.73 -11.01
N ASP A 70 -9.27 -9.01 -11.26
CA ASP A 70 -9.92 -10.17 -10.61
C ASP A 70 -9.34 -10.48 -9.23
N ASN A 71 -8.11 -10.02 -8.93
CA ASN A 71 -7.42 -10.27 -7.65
C ASN A 71 -6.96 -8.94 -7.01
N PRO A 72 -7.86 -7.98 -6.71
CA PRO A 72 -7.51 -6.63 -6.26
C PRO A 72 -6.56 -6.57 -5.08
N CYS A 73 -6.71 -7.45 -4.09
CA CYS A 73 -5.90 -7.41 -2.86
C CYS A 73 -4.68 -8.34 -2.88
N VAL A 74 -4.16 -8.65 -4.08
CA VAL A 74 -2.96 -9.49 -4.29
C VAL A 74 -2.04 -8.81 -5.31
N GLY A 75 -0.78 -8.59 -4.93
CA GLY A 75 0.21 -7.99 -5.82
C GLY A 75 0.53 -8.90 -7.02
N LYS A 76 0.49 -8.34 -8.24
CA LYS A 76 0.83 -9.08 -9.46
C LYS A 76 2.35 -9.27 -9.57
N ILE A 77 2.76 -10.43 -10.07
CA ILE A 77 4.19 -10.74 -10.26
C ILE A 77 4.79 -9.76 -11.28
N GLY A 78 5.85 -9.05 -10.89
CA GLY A 78 6.52 -8.05 -11.74
C GLY A 78 5.74 -6.73 -11.90
N GLY A 79 4.66 -6.52 -11.15
CA GLY A 79 4.01 -5.22 -11.06
C GLY A 79 4.72 -4.23 -10.16
N ILE A 80 4.23 -2.99 -10.14
CA ILE A 80 4.67 -1.96 -9.19
C ILE A 80 4.32 -2.39 -7.76
N ASN A 81 5.27 -2.29 -6.84
CA ASN A 81 5.04 -2.35 -5.40
C ASN A 81 6.00 -1.38 -4.71
N THR A 82 5.48 -0.40 -3.98
CA THR A 82 6.29 0.61 -3.26
C THR A 82 6.74 0.17 -1.87
N GLY A 83 6.22 -0.95 -1.37
CA GLY A 83 6.13 -1.27 0.04
C GLY A 83 5.25 -0.29 0.81
N VAL A 84 4.97 -0.62 2.07
CA VAL A 84 4.29 0.27 3.02
C VAL A 84 5.18 1.45 3.38
N GLN A 85 4.80 2.63 2.91
CA GLN A 85 5.38 3.90 3.29
C GLN A 85 4.74 4.37 4.61
N THR A 86 5.57 4.80 5.56
CA THR A 86 5.12 5.27 6.88
C THR A 86 5.39 6.76 7.04
N VAL A 87 4.33 7.52 7.29
CA VAL A 87 4.35 8.97 7.49
C VAL A 87 3.71 9.29 8.83
N SER A 88 4.35 10.15 9.64
CA SER A 88 3.91 10.43 11.01
C SER A 88 2.44 10.89 11.08
N ASP A 89 1.65 10.22 11.93
CA ASP A 89 0.24 10.54 12.15
C ASP A 89 0.00 11.94 12.75
N SER A 90 1.02 12.57 13.32
CA SER A 90 0.97 13.96 13.79
C SER A 90 0.94 15.02 12.68
N LEU A 91 1.22 14.65 11.44
CA LEU A 91 1.18 15.58 10.30
C LEU A 91 -0.26 15.79 9.81
N ALA A 92 -0.51 16.98 9.26
CA ALA A 92 -1.71 17.23 8.46
C ALA A 92 -1.72 16.35 7.21
N VAL A 93 -2.91 15.99 6.72
CA VAL A 93 -3.08 15.11 5.55
C VAL A 93 -2.31 15.62 4.33
N ASP A 94 -2.43 16.90 4.01
CA ASP A 94 -1.73 17.57 2.91
C ASP A 94 -0.56 18.44 3.42
N ALA A 95 0.27 17.88 4.31
CA ALA A 95 1.51 18.53 4.72
C ALA A 95 2.48 18.68 3.52
N PRO A 96 3.33 19.73 3.49
CA PRO A 96 4.34 19.89 2.45
C PRO A 96 5.49 18.89 2.63
N GLY A 97 6.10 18.44 1.52
CA GLY A 97 7.30 17.59 1.53
C GLY A 97 7.04 16.11 1.89
N LEU A 98 5.83 15.62 1.67
CA LEU A 98 5.47 14.21 1.85
C LEU A 98 6.23 13.29 0.86
N PRO A 99 6.43 12.00 1.19
CA PRO A 99 7.09 11.05 0.30
C PRO A 99 6.34 10.90 -1.03
N LYS A 100 7.10 10.72 -2.12
CA LYS A 100 6.56 10.53 -3.48
C LYS A 100 7.13 9.30 -4.16
N TYR A 101 6.27 8.63 -4.91
CA TYR A 101 6.66 7.69 -5.96
C TYR A 101 6.11 8.20 -7.29
N THR A 102 6.87 8.05 -8.39
CA THR A 102 6.53 8.61 -9.69
C THR A 102 6.79 7.60 -10.80
N VAL A 103 5.81 7.41 -11.70
CA VAL A 103 5.94 6.56 -12.89
C VAL A 103 5.45 7.31 -14.11
N THR A 104 6.20 7.23 -15.21
CA THR A 104 5.76 7.67 -16.55
C THR A 104 4.83 6.63 -17.15
N VAL A 105 3.70 7.06 -17.69
CA VAL A 105 2.68 6.22 -18.29
C VAL A 105 3.13 5.78 -19.68
N ASN A 106 3.39 4.48 -19.84
CA ASN A 106 3.90 3.88 -21.07
C ASN A 106 2.81 3.17 -21.91
N SER A 107 1.62 2.97 -21.35
CA SER A 107 0.43 2.48 -22.06
C SER A 107 -0.85 3.04 -21.44
N THR A 108 -1.90 3.15 -22.25
CA THR A 108 -3.29 3.45 -21.82
C THR A 108 -4.07 2.20 -21.42
N ASP A 109 -3.45 1.03 -21.34
CA ASP A 109 -4.10 -0.19 -20.84
C ASP A 109 -4.58 -0.01 -19.38
N PRO A 110 -5.73 -0.60 -18.99
CA PRO A 110 -6.25 -0.50 -17.63
C PRO A 110 -5.28 -1.10 -16.60
N GLN A 111 -4.88 -0.29 -15.62
CA GLN A 111 -4.00 -0.70 -14.51
C GLN A 111 -4.73 -0.54 -13.18
N TRP A 112 -4.38 -1.42 -12.25
CA TRP A 112 -5.19 -1.76 -11.08
C TRP A 112 -4.30 -1.75 -9.85
N PHE A 113 -4.61 -0.93 -8.85
CA PHE A 113 -3.76 -0.74 -7.68
C PHE A 113 -4.55 -0.81 -6.38
N PHE A 114 -3.89 -1.19 -5.29
CA PHE A 114 -4.44 -1.26 -3.95
C PHE A 114 -3.43 -0.80 -2.88
N ASP A 115 -3.97 -0.48 -1.70
CA ASP A 115 -3.18 -0.30 -0.48
C ASP A 115 -3.16 -1.61 0.32
N GLU A 116 -1.97 -2.18 0.51
CA GLU A 116 -1.78 -3.45 1.23
C GLU A 116 -1.76 -3.27 2.76
N ALA A 117 -1.51 -2.04 3.23
CA ALA A 117 -1.35 -1.76 4.64
C ALA A 117 -2.64 -2.09 5.41
N GLY A 118 -2.52 -2.69 6.60
CA GLY A 118 -3.64 -2.88 7.55
C GLY A 118 -4.90 -3.59 7.01
N GLY A 119 -4.85 -4.25 5.85
CA GLY A 119 -6.04 -4.77 5.16
C GLY A 119 -6.95 -3.70 4.56
N LEU A 120 -6.42 -2.52 4.21
CA LEU A 120 -7.20 -1.41 3.66
C LEU A 120 -7.87 -1.77 2.32
N CYS A 121 -7.23 -2.55 1.45
CA CYS A 121 -7.84 -3.03 0.19
C CYS A 121 -9.22 -3.69 0.40
N TYR A 122 -9.39 -4.58 1.39
CA TYR A 122 -10.67 -5.25 1.68
C TYR A 122 -11.78 -4.28 2.13
N ARG A 123 -11.43 -3.03 2.47
CA ARG A 123 -12.36 -1.94 2.83
C ARG A 123 -12.71 -1.07 1.62
N GLY A 124 -12.06 -1.28 0.48
CA GLY A 124 -12.21 -0.51 -0.76
C GLY A 124 -11.06 0.43 -1.10
N ALA A 125 -9.88 0.26 -0.47
CA ALA A 125 -8.70 1.06 -0.79
C ALA A 125 -8.05 0.60 -2.10
N VAL A 126 -8.61 1.07 -3.22
CA VAL A 126 -8.15 0.73 -4.57
C VAL A 126 -8.17 1.95 -5.50
N LEU A 127 -7.31 1.92 -6.51
CA LEU A 127 -7.17 2.92 -7.57
C LEU A 127 -7.29 2.23 -8.93
N ALA A 128 -8.05 2.86 -9.83
CA ALA A 128 -8.23 2.42 -11.21
C ALA A 128 -7.62 3.45 -12.17
N VAL A 129 -6.64 3.02 -12.97
CA VAL A 129 -5.96 3.84 -13.98
C VAL A 129 -6.44 3.39 -15.36
N ASN A 130 -6.94 4.32 -16.17
CA ASN A 130 -7.55 4.03 -17.48
C ASN A 130 -8.65 2.94 -17.49
N PRO A 131 -9.58 2.87 -16.50
CA PRO A 131 -10.63 1.85 -16.51
C PRO A 131 -11.65 2.10 -17.64
N PRO A 132 -12.14 1.05 -18.32
CA PRO A 132 -13.27 1.17 -19.24
C PRO A 132 -14.58 1.55 -18.52
N THR A 133 -15.50 2.15 -19.26
CA THR A 133 -16.82 2.58 -18.76
C THR A 133 -17.82 1.43 -18.57
N THR A 134 -17.53 0.24 -19.11
CA THR A 134 -18.34 -0.97 -18.97
C THR A 134 -17.46 -2.20 -18.74
N GLY A 135 -18.03 -3.27 -18.17
CA GLY A 135 -17.28 -4.48 -17.83
C GLY A 135 -16.33 -4.26 -16.66
N GLN A 136 -15.03 -4.12 -16.94
CA GLN A 136 -13.99 -3.91 -15.92
C GLN A 136 -13.97 -2.45 -15.42
N THR A 137 -15.04 -1.99 -14.75
CA THR A 137 -15.12 -0.61 -14.28
C THR A 137 -14.49 -0.43 -12.90
N ALA A 138 -14.09 0.80 -12.55
CA ALA A 138 -13.58 1.13 -11.21
C ALA A 138 -14.56 0.75 -10.08
N ALA A 139 -15.87 0.90 -10.30
CA ALA A 139 -16.88 0.51 -9.33
C ALA A 139 -16.90 -1.01 -9.07
N VAL A 140 -16.77 -1.82 -10.13
CA VAL A 140 -16.67 -3.28 -10.00
C VAL A 140 -15.33 -3.69 -9.35
N PHE A 141 -14.25 -2.95 -9.61
CA PHE A 141 -12.96 -3.18 -8.93
C PHE A 141 -13.05 -2.94 -7.41
N VAL A 142 -13.71 -1.85 -6.97
CA VAL A 142 -14.02 -1.58 -5.56
C VAL A 142 -14.90 -2.68 -4.95
N GLU A 143 -15.84 -3.23 -5.70
CA GLU A 143 -16.64 -4.40 -5.26
C GLU A 143 -15.80 -5.68 -5.13
N ASN A 144 -14.93 -5.97 -6.10
CA ASN A 144 -14.03 -7.14 -6.08
C ASN A 144 -13.07 -7.07 -4.88
N ALA A 145 -12.58 -5.87 -4.53
CA ALA A 145 -11.73 -5.64 -3.37
C ALA A 145 -12.46 -6.00 -2.06
N LYS A 146 -13.70 -5.53 -1.91
CA LYS A 146 -14.57 -5.83 -0.74
C LYS A 146 -15.05 -7.29 -0.68
N LYS A 147 -14.97 -8.03 -1.79
CA LYS A 147 -15.30 -9.47 -1.88
C LYS A 147 -14.08 -10.38 -1.79
N SER A 148 -12.86 -9.83 -1.79
CA SER A 148 -11.62 -10.61 -1.79
C SER A 148 -11.41 -11.33 -0.45
N PRO A 149 -10.89 -12.57 -0.45
CA PRO A 149 -10.69 -13.34 0.77
C PRO A 149 -9.61 -12.70 1.65
N THR A 150 -9.99 -12.31 2.88
CA THR A 150 -9.09 -11.65 3.83
C THR A 150 -7.93 -12.56 4.22
N SER A 151 -6.77 -12.34 3.60
CA SER A 151 -5.51 -12.95 4.05
C SER A 151 -5.00 -12.18 5.25
N THR A 152 -5.24 -12.70 6.46
CA THR A 152 -4.75 -12.12 7.71
C THR A 152 -3.21 -12.10 7.69
N PRO A 153 -2.55 -10.92 7.76
CA PRO A 153 -1.10 -10.85 7.68
C PRO A 153 -0.46 -11.36 8.98
N THR A 154 0.12 -12.55 8.95
CA THR A 154 1.04 -13.01 10.00
C THR A 154 2.30 -12.14 9.94
N SER A 155 2.46 -11.27 10.95
CA SER A 155 3.59 -10.33 11.07
C SER A 155 4.94 -11.04 11.00
N SER A 156 5.49 -11.13 9.80
CA SER A 156 6.70 -11.89 9.50
C SER A 156 7.89 -10.94 9.54
N SER A 157 8.41 -10.72 10.76
CA SER A 157 9.55 -9.84 11.00
C SER A 157 10.84 -10.45 10.43
N SER A 158 11.14 -10.13 9.17
CA SER A 158 12.27 -10.66 8.42
C SER A 158 13.62 -10.15 8.92
N SER A 159 14.31 -10.94 9.74
CA SER A 159 15.74 -10.80 10.02
C SER A 159 16.57 -11.71 9.09
N SER A 160 17.59 -11.12 8.49
CA SER A 160 18.49 -11.72 7.48
C SER A 160 19.52 -12.71 8.09
N PRO A 161 20.40 -13.35 7.29
CA PRO A 161 20.17 -14.13 6.06
C PRO A 161 20.76 -15.57 6.21
N PRO A 162 20.51 -16.51 5.27
CA PRO A 162 21.12 -17.84 5.34
C PRO A 162 22.63 -17.81 5.03
N VAL A 163 23.44 -18.39 5.92
CA VAL A 163 24.87 -18.62 5.68
C VAL A 163 25.07 -20.05 5.17
N ASN A 164 25.53 -20.21 3.92
CA ASN A 164 25.74 -21.51 3.31
C ASN A 164 27.21 -21.95 3.38
N GLN A 165 27.50 -23.00 4.15
CA GLN A 165 28.81 -23.65 4.19
C GLN A 165 28.64 -25.17 4.18
N SER A 166 29.56 -25.90 3.53
CA SER A 166 29.45 -27.34 3.30
C SER A 166 30.84 -28.02 3.34
N THR A 167 30.84 -29.35 3.52
CA THR A 167 32.03 -30.24 3.59
C THR A 167 32.86 -30.08 4.89
N THR A 168 33.51 -31.11 5.45
CA THR A 168 33.76 -32.51 5.04
C THR A 168 33.51 -33.51 6.20
N ASP A 169 33.40 -34.81 5.88
CA ASP A 169 33.21 -35.93 6.82
C ASP A 169 34.40 -36.25 7.75
N ALA A 170 34.11 -36.79 8.94
CA ALA A 170 34.81 -37.90 9.58
C ALA A 170 33.99 -38.45 10.77
N ALA A 171 34.12 -39.74 11.10
CA ALA A 171 33.25 -40.43 12.06
C ALA A 171 33.94 -40.85 13.37
N SER A 172 33.18 -40.95 14.46
CA SER A 172 33.32 -42.00 15.48
C SER A 172 32.07 -42.10 16.38
N ALA A 173 31.87 -43.27 16.99
CA ALA A 173 30.61 -43.65 17.65
C ALA A 173 30.59 -43.40 19.16
N THR A 174 29.39 -43.39 19.76
CA THR A 174 29.08 -44.06 21.04
C THR A 174 27.58 -44.41 21.11
N LYS A 175 27.23 -45.45 21.88
CA LYS A 175 25.90 -46.05 22.02
C LYS A 175 24.99 -45.22 22.96
N SER A 176 23.66 -45.38 22.89
CA SER A 176 22.88 -46.16 23.89
C SER A 176 21.34 -45.92 23.85
N VAL A 177 20.58 -47.01 24.10
CA VAL A 177 19.15 -47.16 24.51
C VAL A 177 18.01 -46.48 23.72
N PRO A 178 16.92 -47.22 23.36
CA PRO A 178 15.62 -46.63 23.01
C PRO A 178 14.71 -46.40 24.24
N ALA A 179 13.73 -45.50 24.12
CA ALA A 179 12.65 -45.31 25.11
C ALA A 179 11.28 -45.62 24.48
N VAL A 180 10.38 -46.26 25.24
CA VAL A 180 9.09 -46.79 24.76
C VAL A 180 7.97 -46.55 25.78
N ALA A 181 6.79 -46.20 25.27
CA ALA A 181 5.45 -46.24 25.90
C ALA A 181 5.19 -45.46 27.21
N THR A 182 4.49 -44.34 27.05
CA THR A 182 3.09 -44.17 27.51
C THR A 182 2.60 -44.89 28.78
N ILE A 183 2.23 -44.11 29.80
CA ILE A 183 0.91 -44.23 30.46
C ILE A 183 0.47 -42.87 31.01
N ALA A 184 -0.84 -42.70 31.22
CA ALA A 184 -1.46 -41.49 31.75
C ALA A 184 -1.73 -41.59 33.26
N ASN A 185 -2.06 -40.46 33.89
CA ASN A 185 -3.26 -40.41 34.74
C ASN A 185 -3.73 -38.96 34.98
N ALA A 186 -4.97 -38.80 35.45
CA ALA A 186 -5.61 -37.52 35.73
C ALA A 186 -5.92 -37.35 37.23
N ALA A 187 -5.82 -36.11 37.72
CA ALA A 187 -6.57 -35.58 38.86
C ALA A 187 -6.47 -34.04 38.85
N GLY A 188 -7.59 -33.34 39.04
CA GLY A 188 -7.60 -31.87 39.19
C GLY A 188 -7.48 -31.43 40.66
N HIS A 189 -7.42 -30.11 40.89
CA HIS A 189 -7.65 -29.46 42.19
C HIS A 189 -8.38 -28.12 41.98
N ALA A 190 -9.02 -27.58 43.01
CA ALA A 190 -9.94 -26.44 42.93
C ALA A 190 -9.53 -25.24 43.80
N GLY A 191 -10.06 -24.05 43.47
CA GLY A 191 -9.95 -22.78 44.21
C GLY A 191 -10.45 -21.62 43.31
N HIS A 192 -11.47 -20.84 43.69
CA HIS A 192 -11.39 -19.66 44.59
C HIS A 192 -10.76 -18.43 43.88
N THR A 193 -11.33 -17.22 43.86
CA THR A 193 -12.57 -16.67 44.50
C THR A 193 -13.13 -15.47 43.71
N ASN A 194 -14.40 -15.11 43.92
CA ASN A 194 -14.99 -13.85 43.45
C ASN A 194 -14.40 -12.62 44.18
N GLY A 195 -14.40 -11.45 43.51
CA GLY A 195 -14.01 -10.16 44.10
C GLY A 195 -14.77 -8.98 43.49
N LEU A 196 -15.89 -8.61 44.11
CA LEU A 196 -16.70 -7.44 43.77
C LEU A 196 -16.22 -6.21 44.57
N LEU A 197 -16.11 -5.03 43.95
CA LEU A 197 -16.03 -3.78 44.70
C LEU A 197 -16.72 -2.61 43.98
N LEU A 198 -17.39 -1.76 44.78
CA LEU A 198 -17.99 -0.49 44.39
C LEU A 198 -16.90 0.61 44.39
N GLY A 199 -17.03 1.79 43.79
CA GLY A 199 -18.23 2.52 43.38
C GLY A 199 -18.55 3.65 44.37
N MET A 200 -18.06 4.86 44.08
CA MET A 200 -18.37 6.16 44.72
C MET A 200 -18.07 7.25 43.65
N LEU A 201 -19.03 8.09 43.25
CA LEU A 201 -19.42 9.39 43.87
C LEU A 201 -18.34 10.47 43.64
N SER A 202 -18.45 11.35 42.62
CA SER A 202 -19.17 12.67 42.60
C SER A 202 -18.49 13.76 43.48
N LEU A 203 -18.53 15.07 43.22
CA LEU A 203 -19.49 15.92 42.47
C LEU A 203 -18.89 17.34 42.19
N LEU A 204 -19.33 18.04 41.11
CA LEU A 204 -19.28 19.53 40.91
C LEU A 204 -17.86 20.19 40.86
N LEU A 205 -17.58 21.44 40.43
CA LEU A 205 -18.25 22.59 39.76
C LEU A 205 -17.09 23.37 39.03
N ALA A 206 -17.16 24.23 38.00
CA ALA A 206 -18.20 25.01 37.29
C ALA A 206 -18.06 24.79 35.75
N MET A 207 -18.72 25.45 34.77
CA MET A 207 -19.56 26.67 34.68
C MET A 207 -18.90 28.07 34.72
N PHE A 208 -18.31 28.49 33.58
CA PHE A 208 -18.62 29.76 32.88
C PHE A 208 -18.53 29.54 31.36
#